data_AF-A0A975DJU7-F1
#
_entry.id   AF-A0A975DJU7-F1
#
_cell.length_a   1.000
_cell.length_b   1.000
_cell.length_c   1.000
_cell.angle_alpha   90.00
_cell.angle_beta   90.00
_cell.angle_gamma   90.00
#
_symmetry.space_group_name_H-M   'P 1'
#
loop_
_entity.id
_entity.type
_entity.pdbx_description
1 polymer ?
#
loop_
_entity_poly.entity_id
_entity_poly.type
_entity_poly.pdbx_seq_one_letter_code
_entity_poly.pdbx_strand_id
1 'polypeptide(L)'
;MEKSTVKTLRIVSEQFDGKVKLSIQDSGPGIEQHQLSTIFEPFYTTKSGSGLGLGLSISKEIIQSFSGILTAQSNSKQGAEFIITLNGNSVS
;
A
#
# COMPACT_ATOMS: atom_id res chain seq x y z
N MET A 1 6.04 3.00 26.87
CA MET A 1 5.13 3.68 25.93
C MET A 1 4.00 2.70 25.64
N GLU A 2 2.83 2.90 26.23
CA GLU A 2 1.69 1.98 26.07
C GLU A 2 1.27 1.88 24.60
N LYS A 3 1.10 0.65 24.11
CA LYS A 3 0.50 0.42 22.80
C LYS A 3 -0.94 0.95 22.85
N SER A 4 -1.21 2.04 22.15
CA SER A 4 -2.57 2.53 21.95
C SER A 4 -3.42 1.42 21.32
N THR A 5 -4.57 1.11 21.94
CA THR A 5 -5.53 0.10 21.47
C THR A 5 -6.29 0.54 20.22
N VAL A 6 -6.25 1.83 19.89
CA VAL A 6 -6.91 2.38 18.71
C VAL A 6 -6.05 2.12 17.48
N LYS A 7 -6.59 1.36 16.52
CA LYS A 7 -6.00 1.20 15.19
C LYS A 7 -6.38 2.38 14.30
N THR A 8 -5.41 2.95 13.62
CA THR A 8 -5.61 4.09 12.71
C THR A 8 -5.30 3.70 11.28
N LEU A 9 -6.16 4.15 10.36
CA LEU A 9 -5.91 4.15 8.94
C LEU A 9 -5.93 5.60 8.47
N ARG A 10 -4.90 6.04 7.76
CA ARG A 10 -4.79 7.38 7.20
C ARG A 10 -4.66 7.27 5.69
N ILE A 11 -5.54 7.97 4.99
CA ILE A 11 -5.55 8.03 3.53
C ILE A 11 -5.34 9.50 3.15
N VAL A 12 -4.33 9.76 2.33
CA VAL A 12 -4.00 11.11 1.84
C VAL A 12 -3.85 11.06 0.35
N SER A 13 -4.50 11.97 -0.35
CA SER A 13 -4.23 12.24 -1.75
C SER A 13 -3.52 13.59 -1.91
N GLU A 14 -2.58 13.65 -2.84
CA GLU A 14 -1.95 14.89 -3.27
C GLU A 14 -1.74 14.88 -4.78
N GLN A 15 -1.89 16.05 -5.40
CA GLN A 15 -1.56 16.27 -6.80
C GLN A 15 -0.15 16.85 -6.90
N PHE A 16 0.64 16.32 -7.82
CA PHE A 16 2.00 16.81 -8.10
C PHE A 16 2.34 16.49 -9.56
N ASP A 17 2.99 17.41 -10.29
CA ASP A 17 3.48 17.19 -11.66
C ASP A 17 2.48 16.51 -12.62
N GLY A 18 1.19 16.90 -12.55
CA GLY A 18 0.14 16.29 -13.38
C GLY A 18 -0.21 14.84 -13.02
N LYS A 19 0.15 14.40 -11.82
CA LYS A 19 -0.11 13.07 -11.25
C LYS A 19 -0.88 13.20 -9.94
N VAL A 20 -1.49 12.08 -9.53
CA VAL A 20 -2.11 11.92 -8.21
C VAL A 20 -1.32 10.87 -7.46
N LYS A 21 -0.85 11.21 -6.26
CA LYS A 21 -0.32 10.26 -5.28
C LYS A 21 -1.37 10.00 -4.21
N LEU A 22 -1.66 8.73 -3.93
CA LEU A 22 -2.50 8.28 -2.83
C LEU A 22 -1.64 7.48 -1.85
N SER A 23 -1.47 7.99 -0.63
CA SER A 23 -0.78 7.32 0.47
C SER A 23 -1.81 6.72 1.42
N ILE A 24 -1.69 5.41 1.67
CA ILE A 24 -2.52 4.64 2.60
C ILE A 24 -1.61 4.12 3.71
N GLN A 25 -1.75 4.67 4.92
CA GLN A 25 -0.92 4.36 6.07
C GLN A 25 -1.74 3.70 7.18
N ASP A 26 -1.24 2.62 7.77
CA ASP A 26 -1.84 1.99 8.95
C ASP A 26 -0.97 2.12 10.20
N SER A 27 -1.53 1.72 11.35
CA SER A 27 -0.81 1.55 12.63
C SER A 27 -0.70 0.06 13.02
N GLY A 28 -0.43 -0.78 12.02
CA GLY A 28 -0.22 -2.21 12.14
C GLY A 28 1.13 -2.56 12.76
N PRO A 29 1.69 -3.73 12.43
CA PRO A 29 3.07 -4.11 12.79
C PRO A 29 4.12 -3.70 11.74
N GLY A 30 3.69 -3.18 10.58
CA GLY A 30 4.58 -2.85 9.46
C GLY A 30 4.91 -4.04 8.58
N ILE A 31 5.90 -3.85 7.69
CA ILE A 31 6.38 -4.85 6.74
C ILE A 31 7.89 -4.93 6.85
N GLU A 32 8.42 -6.13 7.05
CA GLU A 32 9.86 -6.33 7.10
C GLU A 32 10.51 -5.98 5.76
N GLN A 33 11.69 -5.36 5.79
CA GLN A 33 12.37 -4.86 4.58
C GLN A 33 12.53 -5.94 3.50
N HIS A 34 12.83 -7.17 3.90
CA HIS A 34 13.01 -8.31 3.00
C HIS A 34 11.71 -8.82 2.37
N GLN A 35 10.55 -8.39 2.87
CA GLN A 35 9.23 -8.79 2.38
C GLN A 35 8.64 -7.79 1.37
N LEU A 36 9.16 -6.57 1.29
CA LEU A 36 8.57 -5.50 0.47
C LEU A 36 8.42 -5.84 -1.02
N SER A 37 9.31 -6.67 -1.57
CA SER A 37 9.20 -7.16 -2.94
C SER A 37 8.22 -8.32 -3.08
N THR A 38 8.19 -9.23 -2.11
CA THR A 38 7.42 -10.48 -2.16
C THR A 38 5.97 -10.33 -1.75
N ILE A 39 5.60 -9.28 -0.99
CA ILE A 39 4.21 -9.02 -0.59
C ILE A 39 3.23 -8.84 -1.75
N PHE A 40 3.75 -8.57 -2.95
CA PHE A 40 2.97 -8.41 -4.18
C PHE A 40 2.90 -9.70 -5.01
N GLU A 41 3.59 -10.76 -4.61
CA GLU A 41 3.53 -12.05 -5.30
C GLU A 41 2.18 -12.73 -5.02
N PRO A 42 1.56 -13.35 -6.04
CA PRO A 42 0.37 -14.15 -5.83
C PRO A 42 0.60 -15.23 -4.77
N PHE A 43 -0.41 -15.48 -3.94
CA PHE A 43 -0.39 -16.48 -2.86
C PHE A 43 0.52 -16.16 -1.68
N TYR A 44 1.24 -15.04 -1.69
CA TYR A 44 2.00 -14.60 -0.53
C TYR A 44 1.07 -14.18 0.62
N THR A 45 1.25 -14.79 1.79
CA THR A 45 0.52 -14.41 3.00
C THR A 45 1.33 -14.74 4.25
N THR A 46 1.30 -13.84 5.23
CA THR A 46 1.82 -14.08 6.60
C THR A 46 0.73 -14.53 7.56
N LYS A 47 -0.54 -14.61 7.11
CA LYS A 47 -1.68 -15.06 7.90
C LYS A 47 -1.87 -16.56 7.75
N SER A 48 -1.64 -17.30 8.82
CA SER A 48 -1.90 -18.74 8.87
C SER A 48 -3.41 -19.02 8.73
N GLY A 49 -3.87 -19.37 7.53
CA GLY A 49 -5.21 -19.92 7.29
C GLY A 49 -6.34 -18.91 7.00
N SER A 50 -6.07 -17.63 6.81
CA SER A 50 -7.10 -16.64 6.43
C SER A 50 -6.64 -15.78 5.24
N GLY A 51 -7.23 -16.07 4.08
CA GLY A 51 -6.99 -15.37 2.81
C GLY A 51 -6.01 -16.07 1.88
N LEU A 52 -6.35 -16.14 0.58
CA LEU A 52 -5.53 -16.75 -0.47
C LEU A 52 -4.24 -15.99 -0.80
N GLY A 53 -3.97 -14.83 -0.19
CA GLY A 53 -2.79 -14.03 -0.52
C GLY A 53 -2.83 -13.36 -1.90
N LEU A 54 -4.02 -13.07 -2.43
CA LEU A 54 -4.20 -12.52 -3.79
C LEU A 54 -4.47 -11.00 -3.84
N GLY A 55 -4.80 -10.38 -2.70
CA GLY A 55 -5.28 -8.99 -2.69
C GLY A 55 -4.27 -7.98 -3.23
N LEU A 56 -3.01 -8.07 -2.80
CA LEU A 56 -1.95 -7.14 -3.22
C LEU A 56 -1.48 -7.40 -4.65
N SER A 57 -1.43 -8.66 -5.10
CA SER A 57 -1.08 -8.98 -6.49
C SER A 57 -2.14 -8.42 -7.46
N ILE A 58 -3.42 -8.65 -7.17
CA ILE A 58 -4.54 -8.08 -7.96
C ILE A 58 -4.51 -6.55 -7.92
N SER A 59 -4.27 -5.95 -6.75
CA SER A 59 -4.17 -4.48 -6.64
C SER A 59 -3.06 -3.92 -7.51
N LYS A 60 -1.89 -4.57 -7.53
CA LYS A 60 -0.75 -4.16 -8.36
C LYS A 60 -1.08 -4.27 -9.84
N GLU A 61 -1.71 -5.37 -10.27
CA GLU A 61 -2.17 -5.56 -11.66
C GLU A 61 -3.18 -4.48 -12.09
N ILE A 62 -4.16 -4.18 -11.24
CA ILE A 62 -5.16 -3.13 -11.50
C ILE A 62 -4.46 -1.78 -11.67
N ILE A 63 -3.61 -1.38 -10.72
CA ILE A 63 -2.90 -0.09 -10.79
C ILE A 63 -1.98 -0.02 -12.01
N GLN A 64 -1.29 -1.12 -12.36
CA GLN A 64 -0.47 -1.21 -13.57
C GLN A 64 -1.31 -1.06 -14.85
N SER A 65 -2.55 -1.58 -14.89
CA SER A 65 -3.44 -1.42 -16.05
C SER A 65 -3.84 0.04 -16.32
N PHE A 66 -3.80 0.89 -15.29
CA PHE A 66 -3.94 2.35 -15.41
C PHE A 66 -2.61 3.08 -15.68
N SER A 67 -1.56 2.35 -16.09
CA SER A 67 -0.18 2.88 -16.21
C SER A 67 0.32 3.54 -14.93
N GLY A 68 -0.18 3.08 -13.78
CA GLY A 68 0.16 3.54 -12.46
C GLY A 68 1.27 2.73 -11.80
N ILE A 69 1.67 3.18 -10.62
CA ILE A 69 2.68 2.53 -9.78
C ILE A 69 2.09 2.30 -8.38
N LEU A 70 2.18 1.08 -7.88
CA LEU A 70 1.90 0.74 -6.48
C LEU A 70 3.21 0.30 -5.80
N THR A 71 3.59 0.99 -4.73
CA THR A 71 4.72 0.64 -3.86
C THR A 71 4.28 0.47 -2.41
N ALA A 72 5.12 -0.17 -1.61
CA ALA A 72 4.93 -0.29 -0.17
C ALA A 72 6.24 0.06 0.54
N GLN A 73 6.11 0.60 1.75
CA GLN A 73 7.22 0.84 2.67
C GLN A 73 6.74 0.69 4.12
N SER A 74 7.66 0.46 5.04
CA SER A 74 7.35 0.61 6.47
C SER A 74 7.30 2.08 6.84
N ASN A 75 6.30 2.48 7.64
CA ASN A 75 6.13 3.85 8.07
C ASN A 75 6.80 4.09 9.45
N SER A 76 7.13 5.35 9.75
CA SER A 76 7.82 5.74 10.99
C SER A 76 7.03 5.51 12.28
N LYS A 77 5.73 5.17 12.18
CA LYS A 77 4.80 4.95 13.29
C LYS A 77 4.48 3.47 13.52
N GLN A 78 5.34 2.56 13.06
CA GLN A 78 5.24 1.09 13.22
C GLN A 78 4.19 0.40 12.35
N GLY A 79 3.65 1.05 11.31
CA GLY A 79 2.72 0.41 10.36
C GLY A 79 3.27 0.31 8.93
N ALA A 80 2.41 -0.05 7.99
CA ALA A 80 2.73 -0.03 6.57
C ALA A 80 2.26 1.28 5.92
N GLU A 81 2.91 1.65 4.83
CA GLU A 81 2.42 2.66 3.90
C GLU A 81 2.42 2.09 2.48
N PHE A 82 1.25 2.09 1.84
CA PHE A 82 1.08 1.79 0.43
C PHE A 82 0.89 3.08 -0.34
N ILE A 83 1.67 3.25 -1.41
CA ILE A 83 1.67 4.48 -2.22
C ILE A 83 1.24 4.11 -3.63
N ILE A 84 0.15 4.71 -4.08
CA ILE A 84 -0.35 4.60 -5.45
C ILE A 84 -0.05 5.91 -6.17
N THR A 85 0.60 5.84 -7.32
CA THR A 85 0.79 6.97 -8.22
C THR A 85 0.05 6.70 -9.52
N LEU A 86 -0.86 7.60 -9.89
CA LEU A 86 -1.62 7.57 -11.14
C LEU A 86 -1.34 8.85 -11.93
N ASN A 87 -1.44 8.76 -13.25
CA ASN A 87 -1.45 9.96 -14.08
C ASN A 87 -2.76 10.73 -13.80
N GLY A 88 -2.63 12.04 -13.57
CA GLY A 88 -3.78 12.92 -13.51
C GLY A 88 -4.29 13.12 -14.93
N ASN A 89 -5.59 12.97 -15.16
CA ASN A 89 -6.15 13.40 -16.43
C ASN A 89 -6.07 14.92 -16.49
N SER A 90 -5.38 15.44 -17.50
CA SER A 90 -5.75 16.73 -18.07
C SER A 90 -7.15 16.53 -18.64
N VAL A 91 -8.18 16.95 -17.91
CA VAL A 91 -9.51 17.10 -18.54
C VAL A 91 -9.34 18.24 -19.54
N SER A 92 -9.14 17.88 -20.80
CA SER A 92 -9.25 18.77 -21.94
C SER A 92 -10.69 19.25 -22.10
#